data_AF-A0A2D4MM11-F1
#
_entry.id   AF-A0A2D4MM11-F1
#
_cell.length_a   1.000
_cell.length_b   1.000
_cell.length_c   1.000
_cell.angle_alpha   90.00
_cell.angle_beta   90.00
_cell.angle_gamma   90.00
#
_symmetry.space_group_name_H-M   'P 1'
#
loop_
_entity.id
_entity.type
_entity.pdbx_description
1 polymer ?
#
loop_
_entity_poly.entity_id
_entity_poly.type
_entity_poly.pdbx_seq_one_letter_code
_entity_poly.pdbx_strand_id
1 'polypeptide(L)'
;AVIHNAKKNGRYDMGILDLGSGDEKVRKADAKKFLTPGYSTSGHVELYTISVERGMSWEEATKLWGEQRGPEDGFYLSLQIRNSKKTAILMKEVNPRKKLFLVYRPNTGKQLKLETYSEIKKKYKKVSSDDAVTHWVEQYTSSADTCTHAYWRGNCKRAGLGLVCEVGLRCRTYY
;
A
#
# COMPACT_ATOMS: atom_id res chain seq x y z
N ALA A 1 -23.37 8.11 -9.55
CA ALA A 1 -24.82 8.32 -9.36
C ALA A 1 -25.41 7.31 -8.37
N VAL A 2 -25.34 6.00 -8.62
CA VAL A 2 -25.99 4.95 -7.80
C VAL A 2 -25.47 4.85 -6.36
N ILE A 3 -24.15 4.77 -6.16
CA ILE A 3 -23.54 4.68 -4.81
C ILE A 3 -23.86 5.92 -3.97
N HIS A 4 -23.83 7.11 -4.57
CA HIS A 4 -24.10 8.36 -3.86
C HIS A 4 -25.57 8.43 -3.39
N ASN A 5 -26.52 8.02 -4.23
CA ASN A 5 -27.94 7.91 -3.83
C ASN A 5 -28.17 6.84 -2.77
N ALA A 6 -27.49 5.69 -2.86
CA ALA A 6 -27.58 4.65 -1.84
C ALA A 6 -27.08 5.15 -0.48
N LYS A 7 -25.96 5.89 -0.45
CA LYS A 7 -25.44 6.52 0.78
C LYS A 7 -26.42 7.55 1.34
N LYS A 8 -26.96 8.42 0.49
CA LYS A 8 -27.94 9.44 0.89
C LYS A 8 -29.23 8.84 1.46
N ASN A 9 -29.66 7.71 0.92
CA ASN A 9 -30.91 7.04 1.31
C ASN A 9 -30.70 5.96 2.38
N GLY A 10 -29.50 5.84 2.97
CA GLY A 10 -29.18 4.85 4.00
C GLY A 10 -29.23 3.38 3.55
N ARG A 11 -29.22 3.13 2.23
CA ARG A 11 -29.27 1.78 1.64
C ARG A 11 -27.91 1.29 1.15
N TYR A 12 -26.85 2.03 1.44
CA TYR A 12 -25.50 1.63 1.03
C TYR A 12 -24.92 0.66 2.05
N ASP A 13 -24.78 -0.59 1.61
CA ASP A 13 -24.05 -1.63 2.33
C ASP A 13 -22.83 -2.04 1.48
N MET A 14 -21.66 -2.11 2.10
CA MET A 14 -20.44 -2.62 1.48
C MET A 14 -20.28 -4.13 1.64
N GLY A 15 -21.19 -4.77 2.37
CA GLY A 15 -21.05 -6.15 2.82
C GLY A 15 -19.99 -6.30 3.89
N ILE A 16 -19.67 -7.54 4.21
CA ILE A 16 -18.59 -7.89 5.15
C ILE A 16 -17.26 -7.68 4.43
N LEU A 17 -16.34 -6.96 5.08
CA LEU A 17 -14.99 -6.70 4.59
C LEU A 17 -13.96 -7.30 5.54
N ASP A 18 -13.21 -8.28 5.06
CA ASP A 18 -12.07 -8.84 5.80
C ASP A 18 -10.86 -7.91 5.69
N LEU A 19 -10.44 -7.34 6.83
CA LEU A 19 -9.23 -6.52 6.93
C LEU A 19 -8.06 -7.37 7.45
N GLY A 20 -6.89 -7.26 6.83
CA GLY A 20 -5.68 -7.96 7.30
C GLY A 20 -5.56 -9.41 6.81
N SER A 21 -6.28 -9.80 5.76
CA SER A 21 -6.14 -11.12 5.12
C SER A 21 -4.81 -11.31 4.36
N GLY A 22 -4.00 -10.26 4.24
CA GLY A 22 -2.64 -10.27 3.70
C GLY A 22 -1.59 -9.79 4.72
N ASP A 23 -0.47 -9.25 4.23
CA ASP A 23 0.58 -8.66 5.09
C ASP A 23 0.22 -7.23 5.57
N GLU A 24 -1.08 -6.90 5.62
CA GLU A 24 -1.55 -5.57 5.98
C GLU A 24 -1.61 -5.44 7.51
N LYS A 25 -1.09 -4.34 8.05
CA LYS A 25 -1.15 -4.02 9.47
C LYS A 25 -2.49 -3.33 9.75
N VAL A 26 -3.32 -3.95 10.58
CA VAL A 26 -4.63 -3.41 10.98
C VAL A 26 -4.55 -2.91 12.41
N ARG A 27 -4.98 -1.67 12.65
CA ARG A 27 -5.07 -1.10 14.01
C ARG A 27 -6.36 -0.31 14.21
N LYS A 28 -6.90 -0.35 15.42
CA LYS A 28 -7.97 0.55 15.84
C LYS A 28 -7.37 1.94 16.07
N ALA A 29 -7.75 2.90 15.23
CA ALA A 29 -7.26 4.28 15.26
C ALA A 29 -8.07 5.16 16.21
N ASP A 30 -9.39 4.96 16.28
CA ASP A 30 -10.29 5.72 17.16
C ASP A 30 -11.55 4.92 17.52
N ALA A 31 -12.25 5.33 18.58
CA ALA A 31 -13.54 4.81 18.99
C ALA A 31 -14.42 5.94 19.53
N LYS A 32 -15.61 6.11 18.93
CA LYS A 32 -16.61 7.08 19.41
C LYS A 32 -17.83 6.35 19.92
N LYS A 33 -18.21 6.63 21.16
CA LYS A 33 -19.38 6.05 21.81
C LYS A 33 -20.55 7.02 21.74
N PHE A 34 -21.65 6.56 21.17
CA PHE A 34 -22.91 7.28 21.08
C PHE A 34 -23.92 6.61 21.99
N LEU A 35 -24.39 7.34 23.00
CA LEU A 35 -25.46 6.85 23.87
C LEU A 35 -26.78 6.89 23.09
N THR A 36 -27.57 5.82 23.17
CA THR A 36 -28.91 5.76 22.60
C THR A 36 -29.93 6.01 23.71
N PRO A 37 -30.42 7.25 23.90
CA PRO A 37 -31.42 7.52 24.91
C PRO A 37 -32.77 6.88 24.52
N GLY A 38 -33.18 5.84 25.25
CA GLY A 38 -34.49 5.20 25.10
C GLY A 38 -34.46 3.67 25.25
N TYR A 39 -35.45 3.15 26.00
CA TYR A 39 -35.67 1.78 26.48
C TYR A 39 -34.82 1.35 27.70
N SER A 40 -35.40 0.47 28.50
CA SER A 40 -35.18 0.23 29.95
C SER A 40 -33.75 -0.10 30.40
N THR A 41 -32.81 -0.25 29.47
CA THR A 41 -31.37 -0.32 29.70
C THR A 41 -30.69 0.64 28.72
N SER A 42 -29.90 1.58 29.23
CA SER A 42 -29.15 2.53 28.42
C SER A 42 -28.17 1.80 27.49
N GLY A 43 -28.54 1.64 26.22
CA GLY A 43 -27.70 1.11 25.16
C GLY A 43 -26.68 2.14 24.67
N HIS A 44 -25.69 1.66 23.91
CA HIS A 44 -24.76 2.53 23.19
C HIS A 44 -24.34 1.90 21.87
N VAL A 45 -23.96 2.74 20.92
CA VAL A 45 -23.34 2.38 19.65
C VAL A 45 -21.90 2.88 19.67
N GLU A 46 -20.95 2.04 19.29
CA GLU A 46 -19.56 2.46 19.10
C GLU A 46 -19.21 2.51 17.62
N LEU A 47 -18.68 3.63 17.17
CA LEU A 47 -18.08 3.78 15.85
C LEU A 47 -16.58 3.60 15.98
N TYR A 48 -16.03 2.56 15.36
CA TYR A 48 -14.59 2.33 15.33
C TYR A 48 -13.99 2.87 14.05
N THR A 49 -12.93 3.66 14.19
CA THR A 49 -12.09 4.01 13.05
C THR A 49 -10.96 3.01 12.99
N ILE A 50 -10.88 2.22 11.92
CA ILE A 50 -9.85 1.21 11.70
C ILE A 50 -8.87 1.73 10.65
N SER A 51 -7.58 1.72 10.97
CA SER A 51 -6.51 2.05 10.03
C SER A 51 -5.86 0.77 9.53
N VAL A 52 -5.71 0.67 8.21
CA VAL A 52 -5.04 -0.44 7.53
C VAL A 52 -3.85 0.12 6.77
N GLU A 53 -2.68 -0.43 7.06
CA GLU A 53 -1.41 0.00 6.50
C GLU A 53 -0.72 -1.19 5.83
N ARG A 54 -0.52 -1.07 4.52
CA ARG A 54 0.27 -2.03 3.74
C ARG A 54 1.67 -1.45 3.49
N GLY A 55 2.37 -1.94 2.48
CA GLY A 55 3.70 -1.42 2.18
C GLY A 55 4.80 -2.16 2.92
N MET A 56 6.02 -1.67 2.75
CA MET A 56 7.19 -2.20 3.45
C MET A 56 8.15 -1.05 3.71
N SER A 57 8.45 -0.80 4.98
CA SER A 57 9.40 0.22 5.41
C SER A 57 10.81 -0.11 4.92
N TRP A 58 11.71 0.88 4.98
CA TRP A 58 13.11 0.65 4.61
C TRP A 58 13.78 -0.33 5.58
N GLU A 59 13.42 -0.27 6.86
CA GLU A 59 13.91 -1.13 7.92
C GLU A 59 13.48 -2.59 7.70
N GLU A 60 12.21 -2.82 7.33
CA GLU A 60 11.72 -4.15 6.97
C GLU A 60 12.39 -4.68 5.69
N ALA A 61 12.57 -3.82 4.68
CA ALA A 61 13.20 -4.19 3.43
C ALA A 61 14.68 -4.56 3.61
N THR A 62 15.42 -3.78 4.41
CA THR A 62 16.84 -4.05 4.70
C THR A 62 17.02 -5.29 5.57
N LYS A 63 16.13 -5.53 6.55
CA LYS A 63 16.10 -6.79 7.29
C LYS A 63 15.89 -7.98 6.36
N LEU A 64 14.90 -7.90 5.47
CA LEU A 64 14.62 -8.96 4.51
C LEU A 64 15.78 -9.17 3.51
N TRP A 65 16.42 -8.09 3.10
CA TRP A 65 17.61 -8.12 2.23
C TRP A 65 18.83 -8.75 2.93
N GLY A 66 19.00 -8.54 4.24
CA GLY A 66 20.03 -9.21 5.04
C GLY A 66 19.91 -10.74 5.05
N GLU A 67 18.72 -11.27 4.77
CA GLU A 67 18.45 -12.71 4.64
C GLU A 67 18.59 -13.22 3.19
N GLN A 68 19.19 -12.45 2.28
CA GLN A 68 19.34 -12.81 0.87
C GLN A 68 20.12 -14.13 0.70
N ARG A 69 19.69 -14.92 -0.28
CA ARG A 69 20.31 -16.23 -0.58
C ARG A 69 20.71 -16.35 -2.04
N GLY A 70 19.98 -15.67 -2.93
CA GLY A 70 20.22 -15.70 -4.37
C GLY A 70 21.14 -14.56 -4.83
N PRO A 71 21.96 -14.77 -5.88
CA PRO A 71 22.81 -13.71 -6.44
C PRO A 71 22.00 -12.56 -7.05
N GLU A 72 20.75 -12.81 -7.42
CA GLU A 72 19.84 -11.83 -8.00
C GLU A 72 18.94 -11.14 -6.97
N ASP A 73 19.03 -11.55 -5.71
CA ASP A 73 18.34 -10.86 -4.61
C ASP A 73 18.92 -9.45 -4.43
N GLY A 74 18.07 -8.50 -4.05
CA GLY A 74 18.49 -7.14 -3.75
C GLY A 74 17.57 -6.07 -4.28
N PHE A 75 18.05 -4.83 -4.20
CA PHE A 75 17.31 -3.65 -4.59
C PHE A 75 17.44 -3.35 -6.08
N TYR A 76 16.36 -2.87 -6.66
CA TYR A 76 16.29 -2.51 -8.07
C TYR A 76 15.55 -1.19 -8.25
N LEU A 77 16.02 -0.39 -9.20
CA LEU A 77 15.36 0.85 -9.62
C LEU A 77 14.82 0.71 -11.04
N SER A 78 13.68 1.33 -11.29
CA SER A 78 13.10 1.35 -12.63
C SER A 78 14.01 2.08 -13.62
N LEU A 79 14.11 1.53 -14.82
CA LEU A 79 14.75 2.19 -15.96
C LEU A 79 13.94 3.41 -16.40
N GLN A 80 12.61 3.33 -16.29
CA GLN A 80 11.73 4.45 -16.56
C GLN A 80 11.77 5.46 -15.42
N ILE A 81 11.98 6.73 -15.77
CA ILE A 81 11.89 7.88 -14.87
C ILE A 81 10.54 8.56 -15.11
N ARG A 82 9.82 8.92 -14.04
CA ARG A 82 8.54 9.64 -14.10
C ARG A 82 8.52 10.75 -13.07
N ASN A 83 8.24 11.98 -13.50
CA ASN A 83 8.29 13.15 -12.63
C ASN A 83 9.62 13.26 -11.87
N SER A 84 10.74 13.01 -12.58
CA SER A 84 12.10 12.94 -12.01
C SER A 84 12.33 11.88 -10.93
N LYS A 85 11.40 10.94 -10.75
CA LYS A 85 11.48 9.85 -9.76
C LYS A 85 11.62 8.48 -10.43
N LYS A 86 12.25 7.55 -9.73
CA LYS A 86 12.33 6.12 -10.10
C LYS A 86 11.54 5.29 -9.11
N THR A 87 11.01 4.16 -9.57
CA THR A 87 10.38 3.16 -8.71
C THR A 87 11.44 2.27 -8.09
N ALA A 88 11.44 2.17 -6.76
CA ALA A 88 12.26 1.23 -6.03
C ALA A 88 11.49 -0.07 -5.74
N ILE A 89 12.16 -1.21 -5.91
CA ILE A 89 11.64 -2.53 -5.55
C ILE A 89 12.75 -3.38 -4.91
N LEU A 90 12.35 -4.35 -4.09
CA LEU A 90 13.23 -5.36 -3.52
C LEU A 90 12.79 -6.71 -4.08
N MET A 91 13.75 -7.49 -4.56
CA MET A 91 13.52 -8.81 -5.11
C MET A 91 14.09 -9.88 -4.19
N LYS A 92 13.34 -10.97 -4.02
CA LYS A 92 13.79 -12.18 -3.32
C LYS A 92 13.44 -13.42 -4.15
N GLU A 93 14.45 -14.21 -4.49
CA GLU A 93 14.31 -15.48 -5.21
C GLU A 93 13.55 -16.47 -4.33
N VAL A 94 12.49 -17.07 -4.90
CA VAL A 94 11.69 -18.09 -4.20
C VAL A 94 11.69 -19.43 -4.91
N ASN A 95 12.03 -19.45 -6.21
CA ASN A 95 12.17 -20.69 -6.96
C ASN A 95 13.41 -20.62 -7.86
N PRO A 96 14.55 -21.17 -7.40
CA PRO A 96 15.80 -21.17 -8.16
C PRO A 96 15.71 -21.92 -9.49
N ARG A 97 14.91 -23.00 -9.55
CA ARG A 97 14.75 -23.83 -10.76
C ARG A 97 14.06 -23.06 -11.89
N LYS A 98 13.03 -22.27 -11.56
CA LYS A 98 12.24 -21.49 -12.52
C LYS A 98 12.63 -20.01 -12.59
N LYS A 99 13.63 -19.57 -11.80
CA LYS A 99 14.04 -18.16 -11.66
C LYS A 99 12.85 -17.23 -11.40
N LEU A 100 12.02 -17.61 -10.42
CA LEU A 100 10.87 -16.82 -9.97
C LEU A 100 11.20 -16.04 -8.70
N PHE A 101 10.72 -14.80 -8.66
CA PHE A 101 11.01 -13.83 -7.62
C PHE A 101 9.72 -13.27 -7.03
N LEU A 102 9.73 -13.10 -5.70
CA LEU A 102 8.81 -12.20 -5.02
C LEU A 102 9.32 -10.76 -5.15
N VAL A 103 8.39 -9.84 -5.41
CA VAL A 103 8.67 -8.41 -5.49
C VAL A 103 8.03 -7.71 -4.30
N TYR A 104 8.81 -6.89 -3.61
CA TYR A 104 8.36 -6.05 -2.51
C TYR A 104 8.44 -4.59 -2.93
N ARG A 105 7.42 -3.81 -2.55
CA ARG A 105 7.31 -2.39 -2.88
C ARG A 105 7.06 -1.57 -1.63
N PRO A 106 7.55 -0.32 -1.56
CA PRO A 106 7.34 0.55 -0.42
C PRO A 106 5.85 0.80 -0.14
N ASN A 107 5.02 0.98 -1.17
CA ASN A 107 3.62 1.38 -1.01
C ASN A 107 2.60 0.22 -0.92
N THR A 108 2.93 -0.97 -1.41
CA THR A 108 2.02 -2.13 -1.40
C THR A 108 2.55 -3.35 -0.65
N GLY A 109 3.83 -3.38 -0.31
CA GLY A 109 4.45 -4.50 0.38
C GLY A 109 4.70 -5.66 -0.58
N LYS A 110 4.51 -6.88 -0.09
CA LYS A 110 4.70 -8.13 -0.83
C LYS A 110 3.70 -8.25 -1.99
N GLN A 111 4.21 -8.39 -3.21
CA GLN A 111 3.41 -8.69 -4.39
C GLN A 111 3.21 -10.20 -4.50
N LEU A 112 1.97 -10.68 -4.44
CA LEU A 112 1.64 -12.12 -4.52
C LEU A 112 2.01 -12.74 -5.86
N LYS A 113 1.92 -11.96 -6.94
CA LYS A 113 2.34 -12.40 -8.27
C LYS A 113 3.85 -12.56 -8.31
N LEU A 114 4.30 -13.79 -8.53
CA LEU A 114 5.69 -14.10 -8.84
C LEU A 114 6.04 -13.56 -10.23
N GLU A 115 7.21 -12.96 -10.34
CA GLU A 115 7.72 -12.41 -11.59
C GLU A 115 8.98 -13.18 -12.00
N THR A 116 9.18 -13.34 -13.31
CA THR A 116 10.41 -13.96 -13.81
C THR A 116 11.55 -12.94 -13.84
N TYR A 117 12.78 -13.40 -13.66
CA TYR A 117 13.95 -12.54 -13.73
C TYR A 117 14.05 -11.75 -15.05
N SER A 118 13.71 -12.39 -16.17
CA SER A 118 13.78 -11.78 -17.51
C SER A 118 12.78 -10.63 -17.69
N GLU A 119 11.59 -10.72 -17.10
CA GLU A 119 10.59 -9.65 -17.14
C GLU A 119 11.01 -8.45 -16.29
N ILE A 120 11.65 -8.69 -15.15
CA ILE A 120 12.08 -7.62 -14.26
C ILE A 120 13.26 -6.86 -14.87
N LYS A 121 14.24 -7.55 -15.45
CA LYS A 121 15.39 -6.93 -16.13
C LYS A 121 15.01 -5.99 -17.29
N LYS A 122 13.85 -6.21 -17.93
CA LYS A 122 13.34 -5.30 -18.98
C LYS A 122 12.94 -3.93 -18.43
N LYS A 123 12.59 -3.84 -17.14
CA LYS A 123 11.99 -2.64 -16.53
C LYS A 123 12.84 -2.06 -15.42
N TYR A 124 13.75 -2.83 -14.84
CA TYR A 124 14.52 -2.46 -13.66
C TYR A 124 16.00 -2.86 -13.78
N LYS A 125 16.85 -2.11 -13.09
CA LYS A 125 18.28 -2.38 -12.94
C LYS A 125 18.60 -2.61 -11.46
N LYS A 126 19.42 -3.63 -11.16
CA LYS A 126 19.93 -3.91 -9.81
C LYS A 126 20.84 -2.77 -9.37
N VAL A 127 20.70 -2.32 -8.13
CA VAL A 127 21.48 -1.22 -7.54
C VAL A 127 21.93 -1.56 -6.12
N SER A 128 22.82 -0.73 -5.57
CA SER A 128 23.22 -0.81 -4.16
C SER A 128 22.07 -0.38 -3.24
N SER A 129 22.17 -0.71 -1.94
CA SER A 129 21.25 -0.18 -0.93
C SER A 129 21.29 1.35 -0.86
N ASP A 130 22.48 1.93 -1.04
CA ASP A 130 22.71 3.38 -0.91
C ASP A 130 22.06 4.16 -2.06
N ASP A 131 22.03 3.58 -3.26
CA ASP A 131 21.30 4.16 -4.40
C ASP A 131 19.77 3.99 -4.25
N ALA A 132 19.33 2.94 -3.54
CA ALA A 132 17.92 2.59 -3.42
C ALA A 132 17.19 3.33 -2.30
N VAL A 133 17.87 3.62 -1.18
CA VAL A 133 17.25 4.14 0.06
C VAL A 133 16.44 5.40 -0.18
N THR A 134 17.00 6.37 -0.88
CA THR A 134 16.34 7.66 -1.13
C THR A 134 15.01 7.45 -1.87
N HIS A 135 15.02 6.64 -2.93
CA HIS A 135 13.81 6.35 -3.71
C HIS A 135 12.79 5.51 -2.94
N TRP A 136 13.26 4.56 -2.13
CA TRP A 136 12.39 3.72 -1.31
C TRP A 136 11.67 4.55 -0.25
N VAL A 137 12.43 5.32 0.53
CA VAL A 137 11.90 6.15 1.63
C VAL A 137 10.99 7.24 1.09
N GLU A 138 11.36 7.94 0.01
CA GLU A 138 10.50 8.95 -0.60
C GLU A 138 9.15 8.36 -1.04
N GLN A 139 9.18 7.21 -1.73
CA GLN A 139 7.97 6.54 -2.18
C GLN A 139 7.14 6.00 -1.01
N TYR A 140 7.78 5.45 0.03
CA TYR A 140 7.12 4.93 1.23
C TYR A 140 6.38 6.04 1.98
N THR A 141 7.09 7.14 2.26
CA THR A 141 6.56 8.30 2.98
C THR A 141 5.42 8.93 2.20
N SER A 142 5.62 9.26 0.92
CA SER A 142 4.58 9.91 0.12
C SER A 142 3.35 9.01 -0.05
N SER A 143 3.53 7.68 -0.14
CA SER A 143 2.38 6.79 -0.31
C SER A 143 1.44 6.71 0.89
N ALA A 144 1.78 7.28 2.04
CA ALA A 144 0.88 7.35 3.20
C ALA A 144 -0.40 8.13 2.89
N ASP A 145 -0.29 9.25 2.16
CA ASP A 145 -1.39 10.19 1.89
C ASP A 145 -1.49 10.63 0.42
N THR A 146 -0.45 10.40 -0.38
CA THR A 146 -0.37 10.84 -1.76
C THR A 146 -0.64 9.68 -2.70
N CYS A 147 -1.71 9.81 -3.49
CA CYS A 147 -2.07 8.78 -4.47
C CYS A 147 -0.99 8.64 -5.57
N THR A 148 -0.91 7.47 -6.19
CA THR A 148 0.10 7.20 -7.22
C THR A 148 -0.02 8.11 -8.44
N HIS A 149 -1.21 8.63 -8.73
CA HIS A 149 -1.38 9.63 -9.78
C HIS A 149 -0.60 10.91 -9.45
N ALA A 150 -0.84 11.48 -8.27
CA ALA A 150 -0.16 12.69 -7.83
C ALA A 150 1.35 12.47 -7.70
N TYR A 151 1.77 11.35 -7.13
CA TYR A 151 3.19 11.03 -6.97
C TYR A 151 3.94 10.95 -8.32
N TRP A 152 3.41 10.18 -9.28
CA TRP A 152 4.09 9.93 -10.56
C TRP A 152 3.84 10.97 -11.65
N ARG A 153 2.73 11.73 -11.58
CA ARG A 153 2.35 12.73 -12.60
C ARG A 153 2.41 14.18 -12.11
N GLY A 154 2.61 14.39 -10.80
CA GLY A 154 2.55 15.70 -10.16
C GLY A 154 1.12 16.20 -9.89
N ASN A 155 0.10 15.56 -10.44
CA ASN A 155 -1.30 15.92 -10.20
C ASN A 155 -2.22 14.69 -10.19
N CYS A 156 -3.37 14.83 -9.53
CA CYS A 156 -4.45 13.86 -9.55
C CYS A 156 -5.77 14.56 -9.87
N LYS A 157 -6.45 14.14 -10.94
CA LYS A 157 -7.74 14.72 -11.34
C LYS A 157 -8.79 14.69 -10.23
N ARG A 158 -8.83 13.61 -9.43
CA ARG A 158 -9.76 13.52 -8.29
C ARG A 158 -9.40 14.51 -7.19
N ALA A 159 -8.13 14.54 -6.78
CA ALA A 159 -7.67 15.47 -5.76
C ALA A 159 -7.84 16.94 -6.18
N GLY A 160 -7.59 17.27 -7.46
CA GLY A 160 -7.82 18.61 -8.01
C GLY A 160 -9.29 19.05 -8.02
N LEU A 161 -10.23 18.10 -7.95
CA LEU A 161 -11.66 18.37 -7.77
C LEU A 161 -12.09 18.35 -6.29
N GLY A 162 -11.14 18.31 -5.34
CA GLY A 162 -11.42 18.17 -3.91
C GLY A 162 -11.93 16.78 -3.49
N LEU A 163 -11.84 15.78 -4.38
CA LEU A 163 -12.28 14.41 -4.11
C LEU A 163 -11.13 13.54 -3.61
N VAL A 164 -11.41 12.70 -2.62
CA VAL A 164 -10.44 11.72 -2.10
C VAL A 164 -10.06 10.70 -3.20
N CYS A 165 -8.76 10.40 -3.29
CA CYS A 165 -8.19 9.40 -4.17
C CYS A 165 -7.30 8.44 -3.39
N GLU A 166 -7.76 7.20 -3.21
CA GLU A 166 -7.06 6.19 -2.42
C GLU A 166 -6.22 5.23 -3.28
N VAL A 167 -6.01 5.59 -4.55
CA VAL A 167 -5.34 4.74 -5.52
C VAL A 167 -3.85 4.68 -5.19
N GLY A 168 -3.40 3.48 -4.84
CA GLY A 168 -2.01 3.21 -4.52
C GLY A 168 -1.53 3.76 -3.17
N LEU A 169 -2.44 4.30 -2.35
CA LEU A 169 -2.14 4.64 -0.96
C LEU A 169 -1.73 3.41 -0.16
N ARG A 170 -0.85 3.65 0.80
CA ARG A 170 -0.33 2.69 1.75
C ARG A 170 -1.20 2.62 3.00
N CYS A 171 -1.73 3.77 3.43
CA CYS A 171 -2.62 3.88 4.58
C CYS A 171 -4.06 4.09 4.11
N ARG A 172 -5.00 3.35 4.70
CA ARG A 172 -6.44 3.49 4.48
C ARG A 172 -7.17 3.51 5.81
N THR A 173 -8.32 4.18 5.83
CA THR A 173 -9.16 4.31 7.02
C THR A 173 -10.56 3.81 6.72
N TYR A 174 -11.08 2.98 7.61
CA TYR A 174 -12.41 2.40 7.59
C TYR A 174 -13.18 2.85 8.84
N TYR A 175 -14.50 2.95 8.72
CA TYR A 175 -15.43 3.39 9.77
C TYR A 175 -16.58 2.40 9.89
#